data_AF-A0A2E9V5C9-F1
#
_entry.id   AF-A0A2E9V5C9-F1
#
_cell.length_a   1.000
_cell.length_b   1.000
_cell.length_c   1.000
_cell.angle_alpha   90.00
_cell.angle_beta   90.00
_cell.angle_gamma   90.00
#
_symmetry.space_group_name_H-M   'P 1'
#
loop_
_entity.id
_entity.type
_entity.pdbx_description
1 polymer ?
#
loop_
_entity_poly.entity_id
_entity_poly.type
_entity_poly.pdbx_seq_one_letter_code
_entity_poly.pdbx_strand_id
1 'polypeptide(L)'
;MDSNSSASFKGIPVRQPPALSRFLSSTPVSIIIYCIIVGGILYSSFSGAQSMGYNWQWYQIPKYIYSYTDNGFQFGELMLGLWTTITLSFNALILAFVIGLLVALLRLSGLYIGTKV
;
A
#
# COMPACT_ATOMS: atom_id res chain seq x y z
N MET A 1 -39.71 53.21 -4.22
CA MET A 1 -39.57 52.20 -5.28
C MET A 1 -38.11 51.80 -5.42
N ASP A 2 -37.56 50.74 -4.84
CA ASP A 2 -37.83 49.91 -3.66
C ASP A 2 -36.48 49.24 -3.40
N SER A 3 -35.83 49.57 -2.29
CA SER A 3 -34.50 49.02 -1.93
C SER A 3 -34.62 48.25 -0.62
N ASN A 4 -35.04 46.98 -0.70
CA ASN A 4 -34.61 45.88 0.16
C ASN A 4 -35.57 44.70 0.00
N SER A 5 -35.12 43.68 -0.71
CA SER A 5 -35.65 42.33 -0.55
C SER A 5 -34.49 41.36 -0.58
N SER A 6 -33.79 41.26 0.56
CA SER A 6 -32.85 40.17 0.82
C SER A 6 -33.67 38.91 1.06
N ALA A 7 -33.84 38.11 0.00
CA ALA A 7 -34.44 36.78 0.09
C ALA A 7 -33.62 35.93 1.07
N SER A 8 -34.19 35.69 2.26
CA SER A 8 -33.61 34.82 3.28
C SER A 8 -33.78 33.37 2.83
N PHE A 9 -32.72 32.79 2.27
CA PHE A 9 -32.68 31.37 1.95
C PHE A 9 -32.58 30.56 3.25
N LYS A 10 -33.73 30.08 3.72
CA LYS A 10 -33.81 29.11 4.82
C LYS A 10 -33.18 27.80 4.34
N GLY A 11 -31.97 27.51 4.80
CA GLY A 11 -31.23 26.31 4.42
C GLY A 11 -32.04 25.03 4.65
N ILE A 12 -31.98 24.12 3.69
CA ILE A 12 -32.58 22.78 3.77
C ILE A 12 -31.87 22.02 4.91
N PRO A 13 -32.60 21.29 5.79
CA PRO A 13 -31.94 20.50 6.82
C PRO A 13 -31.03 19.45 6.17
N VAL A 14 -29.73 19.51 6.47
CA VAL A 14 -28.76 18.50 6.05
C VAL A 14 -29.13 17.19 6.74
N ARG A 15 -29.30 16.11 5.98
CA ARG A 15 -29.56 14.77 6.51
C ARG A 15 -28.42 14.38 7.43
N GLN A 16 -28.68 14.40 8.73
CA GLN A 16 -27.71 13.99 9.72
C GLN A 16 -27.54 12.46 9.67
N PRO A 17 -26.30 11.94 9.69
CA PRO A 17 -26.08 10.50 9.73
C PRO A 17 -26.64 9.92 11.05
N PRO A 18 -27.12 8.67 11.05
CA PRO A 18 -27.76 8.04 12.21
C PRO A 18 -26.85 8.08 13.45
N ALA A 19 -27.44 8.21 14.64
CA ALA A 19 -26.70 8.43 15.90
C ALA A 19 -25.58 7.41 16.15
N LEU A 20 -25.81 6.14 15.78
CA LEU A 20 -24.80 5.08 15.85
C LEU A 20 -23.58 5.37 14.98
N SER A 21 -23.79 5.76 13.71
CA SER A 21 -22.69 6.06 12.80
C SER A 21 -21.85 7.25 13.28
N ARG A 22 -22.47 8.25 13.94
CA ARG A 22 -21.78 9.40 14.52
C ARG A 22 -20.93 9.00 15.73
N PHE A 23 -21.42 8.08 16.56
CA PHE A 23 -20.69 7.56 17.71
C PHE A 23 -19.50 6.69 17.27
N LEU A 24 -19.71 5.75 16.34
CA LEU A 24 -18.63 4.91 15.80
C LEU A 24 -17.59 5.72 15.01
N SER A 25 -18.00 6.80 14.33
CA SER A 25 -17.09 7.70 13.60
C SER A 25 -16.37 8.70 14.49
N SER A 26 -16.62 8.69 15.80
CA SER A 26 -15.93 9.59 16.72
C SER A 26 -14.47 9.17 16.87
N THR A 27 -13.54 10.11 16.77
CA THR A 27 -12.09 9.87 16.88
C THR A 27 -11.69 8.98 18.06
N PRO A 28 -12.18 9.17 19.31
CA PRO A 28 -11.81 8.29 20.41
C PRO A 28 -12.34 6.85 20.25
N VAL A 29 -13.55 6.68 19.71
CA VAL A 29 -14.16 5.37 19.47
C VAL A 29 -13.40 4.63 18.36
N SER A 30 -13.00 5.35 17.30
CA SER A 30 -12.18 4.78 16.23
C SER A 30 -10.80 4.31 16.72
N ILE A 31 -10.16 5.06 17.63
CA ILE A 31 -8.89 4.64 18.25
C ILE A 31 -9.08 3.35 19.07
N ILE A 32 -10.15 3.27 19.85
CA ILE A 32 -10.45 2.07 20.66
C ILE A 32 -10.68 0.86 19.74
N ILE A 33 -11.50 1.01 18.70
CA ILE A 33 -11.75 -0.06 17.72
C ILE A 33 -10.44 -0.49 17.05
N TYR A 34 -9.61 0.47 16.62
CA TYR A 34 -8.30 0.18 16.05
C TYR A 34 -7.41 -0.61 17.01
N CYS A 35 -7.31 -0.19 18.27
CA CYS A 35 -6.55 -0.89 19.30
C CYS A 35 -7.08 -2.32 19.54
N ILE A 36 -8.40 -2.51 19.55
CA ILE A 36 -9.02 -3.84 19.69
C ILE A 36 -8.66 -4.73 18.50
N ILE A 37 -8.80 -4.22 17.27
CA ILE A 37 -8.49 -4.98 16.05
C ILE A 37 -7.01 -5.35 16.01
N VAL A 38 -6.12 -4.37 16.18
CA VAL A 38 -4.67 -4.59 16.17
C VAL A 38 -4.26 -5.53 17.31
N GLY A 39 -4.81 -5.32 18.51
CA GLY A 39 -4.58 -6.21 19.65
C GLY A 39 -5.01 -7.65 19.37
N GLY A 40 -6.18 -7.84 18.74
CA GLY A 40 -6.65 -9.15 18.32
C GLY A 40 -5.76 -9.82 17.26
N ILE A 41 -5.28 -9.06 16.28
CA ILE A 41 -4.32 -9.55 15.27
C ILE A 41 -3.00 -9.96 15.92
N LEU A 42 -2.46 -9.14 16.83
CA LEU A 42 -1.22 -9.43 17.55
C LEU A 42 -1.38 -10.68 18.43
N TYR A 43 -2.46 -10.77 19.19
CA TYR A 43 -2.74 -11.91 20.06
C TYR A 43 -2.90 -13.21 19.27
N SER A 44 -3.69 -13.19 18.20
CA SER A 44 -3.89 -14.37 17.34
C SER A 44 -2.60 -14.79 16.63
N SER A 45 -1.82 -13.84 16.12
CA SER A 45 -0.53 -14.13 15.48
C SER A 45 0.46 -14.74 16.48
N PHE A 46 0.53 -14.21 17.69
CA PHE A 46 1.42 -14.71 18.74
C PHE A 46 1.02 -16.10 19.24
N SER A 47 -0.28 -16.31 19.48
CA SER A 47 -0.83 -17.62 19.87
C SER A 47 -0.62 -18.67 18.77
N GLY A 48 -0.85 -18.29 17.50
CA GLY A 48 -0.56 -19.12 16.34
C GLY A 48 0.93 -19.48 16.25
N ALA A 49 1.82 -18.50 16.42
CA ALA A 49 3.26 -18.72 16.39
C ALA A 49 3.75 -19.69 17.48
N GLN A 50 3.18 -19.65 18.69
CA GLN A 50 3.49 -20.61 19.76
C GLN A 50 2.97 -22.02 19.46
N SER A 51 1.79 -22.11 18.86
CA SER A 51 1.12 -23.39 18.58
C SER A 51 1.80 -24.21 17.47
N MET A 52 2.76 -23.64 16.74
CA MET A 52 3.48 -24.32 15.67
C MET A 52 4.46 -25.41 16.16
N GLY A 53 4.79 -25.44 17.46
CA GLY A 53 5.73 -26.43 18.02
C GLY A 53 7.16 -26.33 17.47
N TYR A 54 7.44 -25.31 16.64
CA TYR A 54 8.75 -25.05 16.04
C TYR A 54 9.44 -23.90 16.76
N ASN A 55 10.69 -24.13 17.16
CA ASN A 55 11.54 -23.09 17.73
C ASN A 55 12.02 -22.17 16.60
N TRP A 56 11.46 -20.98 16.49
CA TRP A 56 11.88 -20.00 15.50
C TRP A 56 13.32 -19.54 15.75
N GLN A 57 14.22 -19.90 14.85
CA GLN A 57 15.65 -19.61 14.97
C GLN A 57 15.99 -18.24 14.35
N TRP A 58 15.32 -17.18 14.81
CA TRP A 58 15.52 -15.81 14.30
C TRP A 58 16.99 -15.37 14.38
N TYR A 59 17.74 -15.89 15.35
CA TYR A 59 19.18 -15.67 15.51
C TYR A 59 20.03 -16.15 14.31
N GLN A 60 19.50 -17.03 13.45
CA GLN A 60 20.21 -17.49 12.26
C GLN A 60 20.02 -16.57 11.05
N ILE A 61 19.01 -15.70 11.05
CA ILE A 61 18.69 -14.86 9.89
C ILE A 61 19.82 -13.88 9.54
N PRO A 62 20.50 -13.22 10.51
CA PRO A 62 21.57 -12.28 10.19
C PRO A 62 22.66 -12.84 9.26
N LYS A 63 23.00 -14.13 9.40
CA LYS A 63 24.03 -14.79 8.57
C LYS A 63 23.66 -14.86 7.08
N TYR A 64 22.37 -14.80 6.75
CA TYR A 64 21.88 -14.78 5.37
C TYR A 64 21.73 -13.37 4.82
N ILE A 65 21.86 -12.34 5.65
CA ILE A 65 21.92 -10.94 5.21
C ILE A 65 23.37 -10.59 4.87
N TYR A 66 24.31 -10.93 5.75
CA TYR A 66 25.74 -10.75 5.53
C TYR A 66 26.55 -11.76 6.36
N SER A 67 27.77 -12.03 5.93
CA SER A 67 28.72 -12.86 6.64
C SER A 67 30.14 -12.28 6.51
N TYR A 68 30.93 -12.41 7.57
CA TYR A 68 32.37 -12.15 7.52
C TYR A 68 33.08 -13.49 7.37
N THR A 69 33.78 -13.67 6.25
CA THR A 69 34.61 -14.85 6.00
C THR A 69 36.09 -14.45 5.97
N ASP A 70 36.99 -15.42 5.81
CA ASP A 70 38.44 -15.18 5.74
C ASP A 70 38.83 -14.23 4.59
N ASN A 71 37.98 -14.17 3.56
CA ASN A 71 38.09 -13.27 2.40
C ASN A 71 37.41 -11.90 2.61
N GLY A 72 36.94 -11.57 3.81
CA GLY A 72 36.31 -10.29 4.16
C GLY A 72 34.79 -10.32 4.19
N PHE A 73 34.18 -9.14 4.05
CA PHE A 73 32.72 -8.95 4.09
C PHE A 73 32.06 -9.52 2.83
N GLN A 74 31.07 -10.40 3.02
CA GLN A 74 30.28 -11.00 1.95
C GLN A 74 28.79 -10.79 2.19
N PHE A 75 28.06 -10.49 1.11
CA PHE A 75 26.61 -10.45 1.14
C PHE A 75 26.05 -11.86 1.26
N GLY A 76 25.06 -12.03 2.13
CA GLY A 76 24.35 -13.29 2.25
C GLY A 76 23.31 -13.47 1.16
N GLU A 77 22.79 -14.69 1.07
CA GLU A 77 21.85 -15.11 0.02
C GLU A 77 20.59 -14.24 -0.06
N LEU A 78 20.09 -13.71 1.07
CA LEU A 78 18.92 -12.83 1.07
C LEU A 78 19.19 -11.50 0.36
N MET A 79 20.39 -10.94 0.54
CA MET A 79 20.77 -9.70 -0.12
C MET A 79 20.99 -9.91 -1.63
N LEU A 80 21.56 -11.07 -2.00
CA LEU A 80 21.72 -11.45 -3.40
C LEU A 80 20.36 -11.65 -4.09
N GLY A 81 19.43 -12.34 -3.43
CA GLY A 81 18.06 -12.52 -3.92
C GLY A 81 17.29 -11.20 -4.05
N LEU A 82 17.44 -10.30 -3.07
CA LEU A 82 16.87 -8.95 -3.13
C LEU A 82 17.42 -8.17 -4.33
N TRP A 83 18.74 -8.19 -4.54
CA TRP A 83 19.38 -7.50 -5.65
C TRP A 83 18.91 -8.02 -7.01
N THR A 84 18.79 -9.35 -7.13
CA THR A 84 18.27 -10.01 -8.33
C THR A 84 16.83 -9.57 -8.62
N THR A 85 15.99 -9.50 -7.60
CA THR A 85 14.60 -9.07 -7.72
C THR A 85 14.51 -7.62 -8.20
N ILE A 86 15.26 -6.71 -7.57
CA ILE A 86 15.32 -5.30 -7.97
C ILE A 86 15.77 -5.17 -9.43
N THR A 87 16.83 -5.87 -9.79
CA THR A 87 17.38 -5.86 -11.16
C THR A 87 16.34 -6.36 -12.17
N LEU A 88 15.63 -7.45 -11.86
CA LEU A 88 14.60 -7.99 -12.74
C LEU A 88 13.41 -7.02 -12.88
N SER A 89 12.93 -6.45 -11.78
CA SER A 89 11.85 -5.47 -11.78
C SER A 89 12.23 -4.22 -12.58
N PHE A 90 13.47 -3.74 -12.44
CA PHE A 90 13.96 -2.58 -13.18
C PHE A 90 14.03 -2.84 -14.69
N ASN A 91 14.55 -4.00 -15.09
CA ASN A 91 14.58 -4.40 -16.50
C ASN A 91 13.16 -4.54 -17.09
N ALA A 92 12.23 -5.14 -16.34
CA ALA A 92 10.84 -5.25 -16.75
C ALA A 92 10.17 -3.87 -16.90
N LEU A 93 10.46 -2.93 -15.98
CA LEU A 93 9.97 -1.56 -16.04
C LEU A 93 10.46 -0.84 -17.30
N ILE A 94 11.74 -0.94 -17.64
CA ILE A 94 12.30 -0.32 -18.85
C ILE A 94 11.61 -0.88 -20.09
N LEU A 95 11.47 -2.21 -20.18
CA LEU A 95 10.85 -2.84 -21.33
C LEU A 95 9.38 -2.43 -21.47
N ALA A 96 8.63 -2.44 -20.37
CA ALA A 96 7.24 -2.00 -20.33
C ALA A 96 7.11 -0.51 -20.72
N PHE A 97 8.04 0.34 -20.25
CA PHE A 97 8.06 1.76 -20.59
C PHE A 97 8.31 1.98 -22.08
N VAL A 98 9.30 1.30 -22.67
CA VAL A 98 9.60 1.40 -24.11
C VAL A 98 8.40 0.95 -24.94
N ILE A 99 7.81 -0.20 -24.63
CA ILE A 99 6.63 -0.70 -25.36
C ILE A 99 5.45 0.26 -25.18
N GLY A 100 5.18 0.72 -23.97
CA GLY A 100 4.10 1.67 -23.68
C GLY A 100 4.27 2.99 -24.41
N LEU A 101 5.50 3.52 -24.44
CA LEU A 101 5.85 4.74 -25.18
C LEU A 101 5.65 4.55 -26.69
N LEU A 102 6.13 3.44 -27.25
CA LEU A 102 5.93 3.12 -28.68
C LEU A 102 4.43 3.05 -29.02
N VAL A 103 3.63 2.38 -28.20
CA VAL A 103 2.17 2.31 -28.37
C VAL A 103 1.53 3.70 -28.30
N ALA A 104 1.95 4.54 -27.35
CA ALA A 104 1.44 5.90 -27.22
C ALA A 104 1.78 6.78 -28.44
N LEU A 105 3.01 6.68 -28.95
CA LEU A 105 3.45 7.41 -30.14
C LEU A 105 2.72 6.93 -31.40
N LEU A 106 2.57 5.61 -31.59
CA LEU A 106 1.81 5.04 -32.71
C LEU A 106 0.37 5.55 -32.71
N ARG A 107 -0.27 5.56 -31.53
CA ARG A 107 -1.64 6.07 -31.35
C ARG A 107 -1.77 7.56 -31.69
N LEU A 108 -0.73 8.37 -31.46
CA LEU A 108 -0.76 9.80 -31.75
C LEU A 108 -0.34 10.15 -33.19
N SER A 109 0.41 9.27 -33.86
CA SER A 109 1.03 9.56 -35.17
C SER A 109 0.07 9.59 -36.37
N GLY A 110 -1.20 9.21 -36.21
CA GLY A 110 -2.18 9.15 -37.30
C GLY A 110 -1.96 8.03 -38.33
N LEU A 111 -0.98 7.14 -38.11
CA LEU A 111 -0.73 5.98 -38.96
C LEU A 111 -1.92 5.00 -38.90
N TYR A 112 -2.32 4.40 -40.04
CA TYR A 112 -3.44 3.43 -40.10
C TYR A 112 -3.32 2.27 -39.08
N ILE A 113 -2.10 1.89 -38.70
CA ILE A 113 -1.84 0.84 -37.71
C ILE A 113 -2.26 1.23 -36.27
N GLY A 114 -2.38 2.54 -35.97
CA GLY A 114 -2.68 3.10 -34.65
C GLY A 114 -3.98 3.89 -34.54
N THR A 115 -4.64 4.15 -35.67
CA THR A 115 -5.92 4.87 -35.73
C THR A 115 -7.07 3.88 -35.58
N LYS A 116 -8.01 4.16 -34.66
CA LYS A 116 -9.26 3.39 -34.56
C LYS A 116 -10.03 3.55 -35.87
N VAL A 117 -10.34 2.44 -36.52
CA VAL A 117 -11.39 2.37 -37.55
C VAL A 117 -12.73 2.73 -36.92
#